data_AF-A0A7W3LS90-F1
#
_entry.id   AF-A0A7W3LS90-F1
#
_cell.length_a   1.000
_cell.length_b   1.000
_cell.length_c   1.000
_cell.angle_alpha   90.00
_cell.angle_beta   90.00
_cell.angle_gamma   90.00
#
_symmetry.space_group_name_H-M   'P 1'
#
loop_
_entity.id
_entity.type
_entity.pdbx_description
1 polymer ?
#
loop_
_entity_poly.entity_id
_entity_poly.type
_entity_poly.pdbx_seq_one_letter_code
_entity_poly.pdbx_strand_id
1 'polypeptide(L)'
;MARASTRIASVLVAAGVATATPSIAFAAPQAPTAKAPAQAATAQAPAAPQHNWKILWEPPSDEVTAAAYWKSMGIKGQRQKKGNWCGPAAAASALSYHAKVGSGTQASLAKKMATNKIGFTSPVAMGREMTNYINKAWKTKGTKYRAHRSVKNPTLWNTTRYSYFRGQGPLVLTVYAKKSWYPKAGKAVAHYVVIYGFDDTTNWNESTYLIWDPAHGKRKLKATRWEKIAYAGKLVVRW
;
A
#
# COMPACT_ATOMS: atom_id res chain seq x y z
N MET A 1 9.08 -41.41 -42.75
CA MET A 1 10.40 -40.83 -43.02
C MET A 1 10.24 -39.70 -44.02
N ALA A 2 10.36 -38.43 -43.60
CA ALA A 2 10.61 -37.28 -44.49
C ALA A 2 10.72 -35.97 -43.68
N ARG A 3 11.97 -35.46 -43.65
CA ARG A 3 12.44 -34.06 -43.63
C ARG A 3 11.88 -33.08 -42.58
N ALA A 4 12.67 -32.93 -41.50
CA ALA A 4 12.64 -31.77 -40.62
C ALA A 4 13.32 -30.56 -41.30
N SER A 5 12.63 -29.43 -41.32
CA SER A 5 13.13 -28.12 -41.76
C SER A 5 13.95 -27.44 -40.66
N THR A 6 15.26 -27.40 -40.81
CA THR A 6 16.14 -26.60 -39.94
C THR A 6 16.44 -25.27 -40.62
N ARG A 7 15.90 -24.18 -40.05
CA ARG A 7 16.26 -22.80 -40.41
C ARG A 7 17.59 -22.46 -39.73
N ILE A 8 18.63 -22.21 -40.51
CA ILE A 8 19.87 -21.59 -40.03
C ILE A 8 19.71 -20.08 -40.17
N ALA A 9 19.73 -19.37 -39.04
CA ALA A 9 19.74 -17.92 -39.00
C ALA A 9 21.16 -17.40 -39.22
N SER A 10 21.33 -16.52 -40.20
CA SER A 10 22.58 -15.82 -40.50
C SER A 10 23.01 -14.92 -39.33
N VAL A 11 24.27 -15.07 -38.92
CA VAL A 11 24.96 -14.15 -38.02
C VAL A 11 25.43 -12.95 -38.84
N LEU A 12 24.87 -11.77 -38.58
CA LEU A 12 25.37 -10.49 -39.08
C LEU A 12 26.13 -9.81 -37.93
N VAL A 13 27.45 -9.87 -38.01
CA VAL A 13 28.35 -9.03 -37.19
C VAL A 13 28.38 -7.66 -37.84
N ALA A 14 27.76 -6.67 -37.19
CA ALA A 14 27.91 -5.26 -37.55
C ALA A 14 28.94 -4.64 -36.61
N ALA A 15 30.15 -4.42 -37.14
CA ALA A 15 31.18 -3.58 -36.57
C ALA A 15 30.95 -2.11 -36.98
N GLY A 16 31.34 -1.19 -36.11
CA GLY A 16 31.40 0.26 -36.37
C GLY A 16 30.31 1.04 -35.63
N VAL A 17 30.53 2.22 -35.07
CA VAL A 17 31.69 3.12 -35.04
C VAL A 17 31.54 3.92 -33.75
N ALA A 18 32.57 3.98 -32.91
CA ALA A 18 32.58 4.85 -31.73
C ALA A 18 32.86 6.29 -32.18
N THR A 19 31.81 7.09 -32.34
CA THR A 19 31.94 8.53 -32.55
C THR A 19 32.19 9.20 -31.20
N ALA A 20 33.45 9.59 -30.96
CA ALA A 20 33.84 10.45 -29.86
C ALA A 20 33.23 11.85 -30.07
N THR A 21 32.34 12.26 -29.18
CA THR A 21 31.88 13.65 -29.11
C THR A 21 32.92 14.49 -28.38
N PRO A 22 33.36 15.64 -28.94
CA PRO A 22 34.27 16.54 -28.23
C PRO A 22 33.54 17.19 -27.05
N SER A 23 34.04 16.92 -25.84
CA SER A 23 33.65 17.66 -24.63
C SER A 23 34.23 19.07 -24.71
N ILE A 24 33.36 20.04 -24.93
CA ILE A 24 33.71 21.46 -24.83
C ILE A 24 33.82 21.79 -23.34
N ALA A 25 35.05 21.98 -22.85
CA ALA A 25 35.31 22.44 -21.51
C ALA A 25 34.93 23.94 -21.41
N PHE A 26 33.85 24.24 -20.67
CA PHE A 26 33.57 25.60 -20.28
C PHE A 26 34.55 26.01 -19.17
N ALA A 27 35.43 26.95 -19.49
CA ALA A 27 36.26 27.63 -18.50
C ALA A 27 35.35 28.39 -17.53
N ALA A 28 35.39 28.00 -16.25
CA ALA A 28 34.73 28.73 -15.18
C ALA A 28 35.43 30.08 -14.96
N PRO A 29 34.70 31.16 -14.65
CA PRO A 29 35.30 32.44 -14.27
C PRO A 29 36.16 32.26 -13.02
N GLN A 30 37.40 32.77 -13.05
CA GLN A 30 38.27 32.84 -11.89
C GLN A 30 37.69 33.84 -10.87
N ALA A 31 37.38 33.34 -9.67
CA ALA A 31 36.96 34.17 -8.56
C ALA A 31 38.17 34.89 -7.92
N PRO A 32 38.02 36.13 -7.43
CA PRO A 32 39.09 36.86 -6.76
C PRO A 32 39.47 36.20 -5.42
N THR A 33 40.77 36.15 -5.14
CA THR A 33 41.36 35.67 -3.89
C THR A 33 40.92 36.53 -2.70
N ALA A 34 40.14 35.96 -1.80
CA ALA A 34 39.77 36.55 -0.51
C ALA A 34 40.43 35.79 0.65
N LYS A 35 40.91 36.55 1.63
CA LYS A 35 41.55 36.11 2.89
C LYS A 35 40.75 35.01 3.61
N ALA A 36 41.47 34.05 4.19
CA ALA A 36 40.92 33.00 5.05
C ALA A 36 40.23 33.59 6.31
N PRO A 37 38.97 33.22 6.60
CA PRO A 37 38.39 33.36 7.92
C PRO A 37 38.47 32.04 8.71
N ALA A 38 38.52 32.19 10.02
CA ALA A 38 38.65 31.17 11.05
C ALA A 38 37.65 30.00 10.94
N GLN A 39 38.06 28.82 11.42
CA GLN A 39 37.22 27.63 11.61
C GLN A 39 35.94 27.99 12.39
N ALA A 40 34.81 27.94 11.69
CA ALA A 40 33.48 28.02 12.28
C ALA A 40 32.88 26.62 12.40
N ALA A 41 32.28 26.35 13.56
CA ALA A 41 31.65 25.10 13.95
C ALA A 41 30.70 24.53 12.89
N THR A 42 30.67 23.20 12.79
CA THR A 42 29.74 22.42 11.95
C THR A 42 28.29 22.81 12.21
N ALA A 43 27.70 23.57 11.29
CA ALA A 43 26.27 23.86 11.27
C ALA A 43 25.49 22.57 11.00
N GLN A 44 24.70 22.13 11.99
CA GLN A 44 23.72 21.07 11.83
C GLN A 44 22.69 21.49 10.76
N ALA A 45 22.38 20.58 9.84
CA ALA A 45 21.33 20.77 8.85
C ALA A 45 20.00 21.14 9.56
N PRO A 46 19.22 22.09 9.02
CA PRO A 46 17.96 22.49 9.64
C PRO A 46 17.04 21.27 9.77
N ALA A 47 16.56 21.04 10.99
CA ALA A 47 15.60 20.00 11.28
C ALA A 47 14.38 20.15 10.35
N ALA A 48 13.95 19.04 9.75
CA ALA A 48 12.75 19.00 8.93
C ALA A 48 11.55 19.58 9.72
N PRO A 49 10.67 20.37 9.10
CA PRO A 49 9.57 21.01 9.80
C PRO A 49 8.70 19.95 10.47
N GLN A 50 8.64 20.02 11.80
CA GLN A 50 7.73 19.18 12.57
C GLN A 50 6.30 19.64 12.28
N HIS A 51 5.54 18.78 11.61
CA HIS A 51 4.11 19.00 11.46
C HIS A 51 3.45 18.90 12.83
N ASN A 52 3.18 20.07 13.43
CA ASN A 52 2.16 20.25 14.46
C ASN A 52 0.84 19.69 13.92
N TRP A 53 0.50 18.48 14.34
CA TRP A 53 -0.89 18.05 14.41
C TRP A 53 -1.22 18.04 15.89
N LYS A 54 -2.09 18.97 16.30
CA LYS A 54 -2.70 19.02 17.63
C LYS A 54 -3.10 17.59 18.05
N ILE A 55 -2.38 17.04 19.03
CA ILE A 55 -2.63 15.74 19.62
C ILE A 55 -4.04 15.81 20.22
N LEU A 56 -5.02 15.14 19.60
CA LEU A 56 -6.41 15.14 20.08
C LEU A 56 -6.62 14.26 21.33
N TRP A 57 -5.54 13.77 21.94
CA TRP A 57 -5.56 12.97 23.17
C TRP A 57 -4.15 12.83 23.76
N GLU A 58 -3.88 13.43 24.91
CA GLU A 58 -2.65 13.17 25.69
C GLU A 58 -2.91 11.99 26.64
N PRO A 59 -2.12 10.91 26.60
CA PRO A 59 -2.20 9.88 27.63
C PRO A 59 -1.74 10.42 28.98
N PRO A 60 -2.27 9.92 30.11
CA PRO A 60 -1.82 10.34 31.44
C PRO A 60 -0.31 10.18 31.55
N SER A 61 0.35 11.26 31.96
CA SER A 61 1.79 11.34 32.11
C SER A 61 2.22 10.60 33.37
N ASP A 62 2.47 9.30 33.26
CA ASP A 62 3.31 8.53 34.17
C ASP A 62 3.82 7.31 33.40
N GLU A 63 5.12 7.31 33.10
CA GLU A 63 5.98 6.22 32.62
C GLU A 63 5.30 4.89 32.20
N VAL A 64 4.51 4.92 31.12
CA VAL A 64 4.02 3.69 30.48
C VAL A 64 5.14 3.14 29.62
N THR A 65 5.92 2.21 30.18
CA THR A 65 6.63 1.19 29.39
C THR A 65 5.71 0.78 28.24
N ALA A 66 6.16 0.94 26.99
CA ALA A 66 5.34 0.97 25.77
C ALA A 66 4.46 -0.30 25.58
N ALA A 67 3.38 -0.40 26.36
CA ALA A 67 2.34 -1.38 26.16
C ALA A 67 1.64 -0.97 24.87
N ALA A 68 1.90 -1.73 23.81
CA ALA A 68 1.23 -1.58 22.53
C ALA A 68 -0.30 -1.59 22.75
N TYR A 69 -0.93 -0.42 22.74
CA TYR A 69 -2.38 -0.32 22.86
C TYR A 69 -3.00 -0.73 21.53
N TRP A 70 -3.42 -1.99 21.43
CA TRP A 70 -4.03 -2.50 20.19
C TRP A 70 -5.41 -1.89 19.97
N LYS A 71 -5.58 -1.23 18.82
CA LYS A 71 -6.85 -0.76 18.27
C LYS A 71 -7.25 -1.68 17.11
N SER A 72 -8.44 -2.27 17.18
CA SER A 72 -8.93 -3.18 16.12
C SER A 72 -10.37 -2.91 15.72
N MET A 73 -10.64 -3.07 14.43
CA MET A 73 -11.95 -3.05 13.81
C MET A 73 -12.45 -4.49 13.68
N GLY A 74 -13.63 -4.77 14.23
CA GLY A 74 -14.21 -6.11 14.25
C GLY A 74 -14.55 -6.60 12.85
N ILE A 75 -13.68 -7.43 12.26
CA ILE A 75 -13.90 -8.06 10.95
C ILE A 75 -14.09 -9.57 11.07
N LYS A 76 -14.90 -10.13 10.18
CA LYS A 76 -14.99 -11.57 9.91
C LYS A 76 -14.07 -11.90 8.74
N GLY A 77 -12.80 -12.20 9.05
CA GLY A 77 -11.80 -12.58 8.06
C GLY A 77 -12.28 -13.75 7.17
N GLN A 78 -12.23 -13.56 5.85
CA GLN A 78 -12.62 -14.55 4.86
C GLN A 78 -11.38 -15.05 4.11
N ARG A 79 -11.18 -16.39 4.08
CA ARG A 79 -10.17 -16.99 3.21
C ARG A 79 -10.63 -16.96 1.75
N GLN A 80 -9.71 -16.77 0.81
CA GLN A 80 -10.03 -16.80 -0.60
C GLN A 80 -10.46 -18.21 -1.04
N LYS A 81 -11.59 -18.30 -1.74
CA LYS A 81 -12.13 -19.59 -2.23
C LYS A 81 -11.49 -20.08 -3.52
N LYS A 82 -10.81 -19.21 -4.27
CA LYS A 82 -10.07 -19.52 -5.51
C LYS A 82 -8.73 -18.81 -5.52
N GLY A 83 -7.77 -19.28 -6.33
CA GLY A 83 -6.42 -18.74 -6.39
C GLY A 83 -6.33 -17.24 -6.73
N ASN A 84 -7.25 -16.74 -7.56
CA ASN A 84 -7.33 -15.32 -7.94
C ASN A 84 -8.32 -14.50 -7.10
N TRP A 85 -8.90 -15.06 -6.03
CA TRP A 85 -9.95 -14.42 -5.24
C TRP A 85 -9.45 -13.67 -4.00
N CYS A 86 -8.17 -13.28 -3.96
CA CYS A 86 -7.67 -12.42 -2.89
C CYS A 86 -8.46 -11.10 -2.82
N GLY A 87 -8.82 -10.50 -3.96
CA GLY A 87 -9.61 -9.26 -4.02
C GLY A 87 -11.03 -9.40 -3.44
N PRO A 88 -11.89 -10.30 -3.94
CA PRO A 88 -13.24 -10.52 -3.43
C PRO A 88 -13.25 -10.96 -1.96
N ALA A 89 -12.26 -11.74 -1.53
CA ALA A 89 -12.14 -12.17 -0.13
C ALA A 89 -11.70 -11.03 0.80
N ALA A 90 -10.74 -10.19 0.39
CA ALA A 90 -10.36 -9.00 1.13
C ALA A 90 -11.55 -8.02 1.24
N ALA A 91 -12.25 -7.76 0.13
CA ALA A 91 -13.44 -6.92 0.12
C ALA A 91 -14.54 -7.47 1.03
N ALA A 92 -14.85 -8.77 0.97
CA ALA A 92 -15.82 -9.39 1.88
C ALA A 92 -15.40 -9.29 3.36
N SER A 93 -14.11 -9.47 3.65
CA SER A 93 -13.57 -9.31 5.01
C SER A 93 -13.72 -7.88 5.51
N ALA A 94 -13.39 -6.89 4.69
CA ALA A 94 -13.55 -5.48 5.05
C ALA A 94 -15.03 -5.07 5.21
N LEU A 95 -15.90 -5.50 4.28
CA LEU A 95 -17.34 -5.23 4.32
C LEU A 95 -18.04 -5.81 5.55
N SER A 96 -17.49 -6.87 6.14
CA SER A 96 -18.06 -7.47 7.36
C SER A 96 -18.12 -6.52 8.56
N TYR A 97 -17.31 -5.45 8.55
CA TYR A 97 -17.37 -4.39 9.55
C TYR A 97 -18.61 -3.50 9.39
N HIS A 98 -19.07 -3.30 8.14
CA HIS A 98 -20.17 -2.40 7.82
C HIS A 98 -21.51 -3.11 7.62
N ALA A 99 -21.48 -4.39 7.29
CA ALA A 99 -22.65 -5.12 6.83
C ALA A 99 -22.52 -6.63 7.06
N LYS A 100 -23.65 -7.33 7.07
CA LYS A 100 -23.66 -8.80 7.05
C LYS A 100 -23.08 -9.30 5.73
N VAL A 101 -22.06 -10.14 5.84
CA VAL A 101 -21.48 -10.89 4.72
C VAL A 101 -21.70 -12.39 4.96
N GLY A 102 -22.06 -13.11 3.90
CA GLY A 102 -22.30 -14.55 3.94
C GLY A 102 -21.40 -15.33 2.97
N SER A 103 -21.59 -16.66 2.92
CA SER A 103 -20.80 -17.59 2.10
C SER A 103 -20.81 -17.26 0.60
N GLY A 104 -21.91 -16.71 0.06
CA GLY A 104 -22.04 -16.31 -1.34
C GLY A 104 -21.39 -14.97 -1.71
N THR A 105 -20.91 -14.20 -0.73
CA THR A 105 -20.44 -12.81 -0.94
C THR A 105 -19.23 -12.76 -1.88
N GLN A 106 -18.24 -13.63 -1.68
CA GLN A 106 -17.05 -13.65 -2.54
C GLN A 106 -17.40 -13.94 -4.00
N ALA A 107 -18.32 -14.89 -4.26
CA ALA A 107 -18.73 -15.23 -5.61
C ALA A 107 -19.48 -14.07 -6.27
N SER A 108 -20.37 -13.40 -5.53
CA SER A 108 -21.08 -12.20 -5.99
C SER A 108 -20.11 -11.06 -6.31
N LEU A 109 -19.17 -10.75 -5.42
CA LEU A 109 -18.14 -9.72 -5.65
C LEU A 109 -17.22 -10.10 -6.82
N ALA A 110 -16.81 -11.36 -6.93
CA ALA A 110 -15.98 -11.84 -8.05
C ALA A 110 -16.70 -11.67 -9.40
N LYS A 111 -18.01 -11.90 -9.46
CA LYS A 111 -18.83 -11.64 -10.65
C LYS A 111 -18.89 -10.15 -10.97
N LYS A 112 -19.26 -9.31 -9.99
CA LYS A 112 -19.44 -7.86 -10.19
C LYS A 112 -18.14 -7.11 -10.47
N MET A 113 -17.02 -7.57 -9.92
CA MET A 113 -15.69 -7.02 -10.18
C MET A 113 -15.02 -7.63 -11.42
N ALA A 114 -15.71 -8.53 -12.13
CA ALA A 114 -15.21 -9.28 -13.28
C ALA A 114 -13.95 -10.12 -13.00
N THR A 115 -13.67 -10.46 -11.73
CA THR A 115 -12.46 -11.17 -11.29
C THR A 115 -12.22 -12.49 -12.01
N ASN A 116 -13.29 -13.26 -12.25
CA ASN A 116 -13.17 -14.53 -12.97
C ASN A 116 -12.84 -14.35 -14.46
N LYS A 117 -13.32 -13.25 -15.06
CA LYS A 117 -13.13 -12.96 -16.48
C LYS A 117 -11.71 -12.49 -16.78
N ILE A 118 -11.18 -11.61 -15.92
CA ILE A 118 -9.87 -10.97 -16.16
C ILE A 118 -8.72 -11.62 -15.39
N GLY A 119 -9.01 -12.56 -14.48
CA GLY A 119 -8.00 -13.27 -13.70
C GLY A 119 -7.49 -12.52 -12.46
N PHE A 120 -7.92 -11.29 -12.21
CA PHE A 120 -7.57 -10.50 -11.01
C PHE A 120 -8.69 -9.51 -10.67
N THR A 121 -8.60 -8.81 -9.53
CA THR A 121 -9.54 -7.72 -9.20
C THR A 121 -8.90 -6.37 -9.44
N SER A 122 -9.55 -5.51 -10.22
CA SER A 122 -9.12 -4.12 -10.38
C SER A 122 -9.45 -3.30 -9.13
N PRO A 123 -8.54 -2.43 -8.62
CA PRO A 123 -8.84 -1.52 -7.52
C PRO A 123 -10.04 -0.59 -7.77
N VAL A 124 -10.28 -0.22 -9.04
CA VAL A 124 -11.43 0.62 -9.42
C VAL A 124 -12.74 -0.15 -9.27
N ALA A 125 -12.79 -1.39 -9.77
CA ALA A 125 -13.95 -2.26 -9.61
C ALA A 125 -14.21 -2.56 -8.13
N MET A 126 -13.14 -2.79 -7.36
CA MET A 126 -13.25 -2.97 -5.92
C MET A 126 -13.88 -1.77 -5.22
N GLY A 127 -13.37 -0.57 -5.47
CA GLY A 127 -13.92 0.66 -4.89
C GLY A 127 -15.39 0.86 -5.24
N ARG A 128 -15.78 0.64 -6.49
CA ARG A 128 -17.18 0.73 -6.94
C ARG A 128 -18.08 -0.27 -6.21
N GLU A 129 -17.70 -1.55 -6.17
CA GLU A 129 -18.57 -2.57 -5.56
C GLU A 129 -18.63 -2.47 -4.03
N MET A 130 -17.52 -2.10 -3.37
CA MET A 130 -17.52 -1.82 -1.93
C MET A 130 -18.41 -0.61 -1.61
N THR A 131 -18.32 0.46 -2.42
CA THR A 131 -19.22 1.62 -2.30
C THR A 131 -20.68 1.20 -2.40
N ASN A 132 -21.04 0.46 -3.44
CA ASN A 132 -22.41 -0.01 -3.66
C ASN A 132 -22.91 -0.86 -2.48
N TYR A 133 -22.05 -1.73 -1.94
CA TYR A 133 -22.42 -2.61 -0.83
C TYR A 133 -22.64 -1.81 0.47
N ILE A 134 -21.73 -0.89 0.80
CA ILE A 134 -21.84 -0.04 2.00
C ILE A 134 -23.06 0.86 1.90
N ASN A 135 -23.24 1.54 0.76
CA ASN A 135 -24.40 2.41 0.52
C ASN A 135 -25.73 1.66 0.65
N LYS A 136 -25.80 0.44 0.11
CA LYS A 136 -26.98 -0.42 0.27
C LYS A 136 -27.21 -0.80 1.73
N ALA A 137 -26.16 -1.20 2.46
CA ALA A 137 -26.26 -1.61 3.85
C ALA A 137 -26.68 -0.46 4.77
N TRP A 138 -26.15 0.72 4.54
CA TRP A 138 -26.41 1.93 5.32
C TRP A 138 -27.61 2.74 4.84
N LYS A 139 -28.26 2.32 3.75
CA LYS A 139 -29.35 3.06 3.09
C LYS A 139 -28.95 4.51 2.75
N THR A 140 -27.71 4.72 2.32
CA THR A 140 -27.16 6.04 1.95
C THR A 140 -26.67 6.07 0.50
N LYS A 141 -26.38 7.27 -0.03
CA LYS A 141 -25.87 7.49 -1.40
C LYS A 141 -24.54 8.24 -1.46
N GLY A 142 -24.05 8.78 -0.33
CA GLY A 142 -22.88 9.69 -0.28
C GLY A 142 -21.52 9.02 -0.05
N THR A 143 -21.49 7.83 0.58
CA THR A 143 -20.23 7.16 0.94
C THR A 143 -19.50 6.66 -0.30
N LYS A 144 -18.17 6.82 -0.36
CA LYS A 144 -17.34 6.36 -1.48
C LYS A 144 -16.11 5.59 -0.99
N TYR A 145 -15.94 4.36 -1.45
CA TYR A 145 -14.70 3.61 -1.30
C TYR A 145 -13.78 3.86 -2.49
N ARG A 146 -12.61 4.47 -2.25
CA ARG A 146 -11.71 4.94 -3.30
C ARG A 146 -10.36 4.25 -3.23
N ALA A 147 -9.91 3.73 -4.37
CA ALA A 147 -8.52 3.30 -4.51
C ALA A 147 -7.62 4.52 -4.67
N HIS A 148 -6.50 4.56 -3.95
CA HIS A 148 -5.42 5.53 -4.16
C HIS A 148 -4.17 4.82 -4.66
N ARG A 149 -3.33 5.54 -5.38
CA ARG A 149 -2.02 5.05 -5.83
C ARG A 149 -0.93 5.78 -5.05
N SER A 150 0.22 5.13 -4.90
CA SER A 150 1.43 5.77 -4.35
C SER A 150 1.25 6.40 -2.97
N VAL A 151 0.55 5.71 -2.06
CA VAL A 151 0.35 6.19 -0.68
C VAL A 151 1.61 5.97 0.13
N LYS A 152 2.07 7.03 0.80
CA LYS A 152 3.26 7.00 1.65
C LYS A 152 3.00 6.39 3.03
N ASN A 153 4.02 5.87 3.73
CA ASN A 153 3.89 5.25 5.05
C ASN A 153 3.21 6.19 6.07
N PRO A 154 3.65 7.46 6.26
CA PRO A 154 2.98 8.37 7.19
C PRO A 154 1.51 8.62 6.80
N THR A 155 1.23 8.71 5.50
CA THR A 155 -0.14 8.90 4.98
C THR A 155 -1.02 7.69 5.27
N LEU A 156 -0.52 6.46 5.09
CA LEU A 156 -1.26 5.25 5.40
C LEU A 156 -1.49 5.11 6.91
N TRP A 157 -0.49 5.45 7.72
CA TRP A 157 -0.59 5.46 9.17
C TRP A 157 -1.71 6.39 9.64
N ASN A 158 -1.65 7.66 9.24
CA ASN A 158 -2.66 8.65 9.57
C ASN A 158 -4.05 8.24 9.04
N THR A 159 -4.11 7.68 7.83
CA THR A 159 -5.37 7.19 7.26
C THR A 159 -5.95 6.04 8.08
N THR A 160 -5.12 5.09 8.54
CA THR A 160 -5.56 3.95 9.34
C THR A 160 -6.13 4.40 10.68
N ARG A 161 -5.40 5.27 11.38
CA ARG A 161 -5.86 5.85 12.67
C ARG A 161 -7.15 6.63 12.48
N TYR A 162 -7.20 7.52 11.49
CA TYR A 162 -8.38 8.30 11.18
C TYR A 162 -9.59 7.41 10.88
N SER A 163 -9.39 6.35 10.08
CA SER A 163 -10.45 5.41 9.73
C SER A 163 -11.01 4.69 10.95
N TYR A 164 -10.14 4.32 11.89
CA TYR A 164 -10.55 3.73 13.16
C TYR A 164 -11.32 4.71 14.04
N PHE A 165 -10.74 5.87 14.37
CA PHE A 165 -11.35 6.84 15.30
C PHE A 165 -12.64 7.47 14.76
N ARG A 166 -12.84 7.49 13.44
CA ARG A 166 -14.06 8.00 12.80
C ARG A 166 -15.05 6.90 12.41
N GLY A 167 -14.79 5.64 12.77
CA GLY A 167 -15.66 4.51 12.44
C GLY A 167 -15.82 4.26 10.94
N GLN A 168 -14.87 4.69 10.11
CA GLN A 168 -14.88 4.47 8.65
C GLN A 168 -14.47 3.05 8.26
N GLY A 169 -13.94 2.26 9.20
CA GLY A 169 -13.72 0.83 9.00
C GLY A 169 -12.39 0.48 8.34
N PRO A 170 -12.19 -0.80 8.00
CA PRO A 170 -10.89 -1.34 7.61
C PRO A 170 -10.44 -0.88 6.22
N LEU A 171 -9.13 -0.82 6.03
CA LEU A 171 -8.51 -0.44 4.76
C LEU A 171 -8.15 -1.69 3.95
N VAL A 172 -8.49 -1.69 2.66
CA VAL A 172 -8.12 -2.74 1.72
C VAL A 172 -6.97 -2.26 0.87
N LEU A 173 -5.96 -3.11 0.80
CA LEU A 173 -4.68 -2.77 0.22
C LEU A 173 -4.29 -3.79 -0.84
N THR A 174 -3.61 -3.32 -1.87
CA THR A 174 -3.04 -4.17 -2.92
C THR A 174 -1.54 -4.20 -2.74
N VAL A 175 -0.94 -5.37 -2.61
CA VAL A 175 0.50 -5.55 -2.45
C VAL A 175 1.11 -6.28 -3.63
N TYR A 176 2.39 -6.02 -3.90
CA TYR A 176 3.19 -6.91 -4.71
C TYR A 176 3.53 -8.16 -3.90
N ALA A 177 2.97 -9.30 -4.30
CA ALA A 177 3.14 -10.57 -3.58
C ALA A 177 4.62 -10.88 -3.36
N LYS A 178 5.46 -10.74 -4.39
CA LYS A 178 6.91 -11.02 -4.33
C LYS A 178 7.65 -10.23 -3.26
N LYS A 179 7.24 -8.98 -3.02
CA LYS A 179 7.86 -8.10 -2.02
C LYS A 179 7.28 -8.28 -0.62
N SER A 180 6.14 -8.94 -0.52
CA SER A 180 5.48 -9.31 0.73
C SER A 180 5.97 -10.68 1.22
N TRP A 181 5.17 -11.40 1.99
CA TRP A 181 5.49 -12.73 2.51
C TRP A 181 5.35 -13.87 1.47
N TYR A 182 5.48 -13.57 0.17
CA TYR A 182 5.44 -14.55 -0.94
C TYR A 182 6.67 -14.44 -1.85
N PRO A 183 7.88 -14.81 -1.39
CA PRO A 183 9.11 -14.60 -2.15
C PRO A 183 9.15 -15.36 -3.50
N LYS A 184 8.40 -16.46 -3.60
CA LYS A 184 8.29 -17.30 -4.83
C LYS A 184 7.30 -16.74 -5.87
N ALA A 185 6.55 -15.69 -5.56
CA ALA A 185 5.60 -15.10 -6.51
C ALA A 185 6.32 -14.37 -7.66
N GLY A 186 5.62 -14.24 -8.79
CA GLY A 186 6.10 -13.43 -9.92
C GLY A 186 6.23 -11.94 -9.56
N LYS A 187 7.14 -11.22 -10.24
CA LYS A 187 7.49 -9.81 -9.93
C LYS A 187 6.29 -8.85 -9.95
N ALA A 188 5.28 -9.12 -10.78
CA ALA A 188 4.10 -8.27 -10.97
C ALA A 188 2.79 -8.88 -10.40
N VAL A 189 2.88 -9.94 -9.59
CA VAL A 189 1.68 -10.55 -8.99
C VAL A 189 1.14 -9.63 -7.90
N ALA A 190 -0.05 -9.08 -8.12
CA ALA A 190 -0.77 -8.30 -7.13
C ALA A 190 -1.54 -9.23 -6.17
N HIS A 191 -1.60 -8.85 -4.90
CA HIS A 191 -2.31 -9.57 -3.85
C HIS A 191 -3.08 -8.59 -2.96
N TYR A 192 -4.26 -8.96 -2.47
CA TYR A 192 -5.05 -8.08 -1.62
C TYR A 192 -4.98 -8.48 -0.16
N VAL A 193 -4.88 -7.49 0.73
CA VAL A 193 -4.88 -7.66 2.18
C VAL A 193 -5.74 -6.59 2.83
N VAL A 194 -6.11 -6.79 4.10
CA VAL A 194 -6.95 -5.85 4.85
C VAL A 194 -6.23 -5.41 6.11
N ILE A 195 -5.99 -4.11 6.28
CA ILE A 195 -5.64 -3.57 7.60
C ILE A 195 -6.91 -3.44 8.41
N TYR A 196 -6.96 -4.17 9.53
CA TYR A 196 -8.09 -4.16 10.44
C TYR A 196 -7.73 -3.60 11.82
N GLY A 197 -6.49 -3.15 12.03
CA GLY A 197 -6.08 -2.58 13.30
C GLY A 197 -4.62 -2.17 13.31
N PHE A 198 -4.19 -1.67 14.45
CA PHE A 198 -2.81 -1.21 14.71
C PHE A 198 -2.54 -1.17 16.22
N ASP A 199 -1.27 -1.17 16.63
CA ASP A 199 -0.86 -0.74 17.96
C ASP A 199 -0.61 0.77 17.98
N ASP A 200 -1.33 1.50 18.84
CA ASP A 200 -1.22 2.95 18.98
C ASP A 200 -0.07 3.32 19.92
N THR A 201 1.12 2.80 19.63
CA THR A 201 2.35 3.15 20.36
C THR A 201 2.69 4.62 20.11
N THR A 202 3.18 5.33 21.14
CA THR A 202 3.53 6.76 21.05
C THR A 202 4.54 7.05 19.93
N ASN A 203 5.51 6.14 19.72
CA ASN A 203 6.43 6.20 18.59
C ASN A 203 5.84 5.47 17.37
N TRP A 204 5.41 6.22 16.34
CA TRP A 204 4.80 5.62 15.14
C TRP A 204 5.78 4.71 14.36
N ASN A 205 7.09 4.97 14.46
CA ASN A 205 8.10 4.17 13.77
C ASN A 205 8.13 2.72 14.27
N GLU A 206 7.65 2.50 15.50
CA GLU A 206 7.55 1.21 16.14
C GLU A 206 6.18 0.56 15.96
N SER A 207 5.19 1.31 15.49
CA SER A 207 3.85 0.80 15.25
C SER A 207 3.80 -0.26 14.14
N THR A 208 2.72 -1.01 14.17
CA THR A 208 2.49 -2.30 13.56
C THR A 208 1.01 -2.41 13.21
N TYR A 209 0.72 -2.63 11.94
CA TYR A 209 -0.61 -2.96 11.48
C TYR A 209 -0.98 -4.40 11.80
N LEU A 210 -2.25 -4.59 12.18
CA LEU A 210 -2.93 -5.88 12.14
C LEU A 210 -3.52 -6.08 10.74
N ILE A 211 -3.09 -7.16 10.08
CA ILE A 211 -3.45 -7.46 8.70
C ILE A 211 -4.21 -8.78 8.63
N TRP A 212 -5.29 -8.81 7.85
CA TRP A 212 -5.90 -10.04 7.36
C TRP A 212 -5.48 -10.29 5.91
N ASP A 213 -4.85 -11.43 5.69
CA ASP A 213 -4.51 -11.96 4.38
C ASP A 213 -5.51 -13.06 3.99
N PRO A 214 -6.28 -12.90 2.90
CA PRO A 214 -7.17 -13.93 2.40
C PRO A 214 -6.55 -15.31 2.13
N ALA A 215 -5.26 -15.41 1.84
CA ALA A 215 -4.63 -16.71 1.63
C ALA A 215 -4.13 -17.35 2.95
N HIS A 216 -3.66 -16.52 3.90
CA HIS A 216 -2.88 -16.99 5.06
C HIS A 216 -3.43 -16.59 6.44
N GLY A 217 -4.50 -15.80 6.49
CA GLY A 217 -5.11 -15.32 7.73
C GLY A 217 -4.39 -14.14 8.35
N LYS A 218 -4.28 -14.13 9.69
CA LYS A 218 -3.75 -12.97 10.45
C LYS A 218 -2.25 -12.79 10.22
N ARG A 219 -1.82 -11.55 10.02
CA ARG A 219 -0.44 -11.11 9.84
C ARG A 219 -0.21 -9.80 10.61
N LYS A 220 1.06 -9.47 10.85
CA LYS A 220 1.50 -8.19 11.41
C LYS A 220 2.51 -7.55 10.48
N LEU A 221 2.52 -6.23 10.38
CA LEU A 221 3.50 -5.49 9.58
C LEU A 221 3.81 -4.13 10.20
N LYS A 222 5.10 -3.82 10.37
CA LYS A 222 5.54 -2.49 10.82
C LYS A 222 5.04 -1.38 9.88
N ALA A 223 4.54 -0.29 10.46
CA ALA A 223 3.98 0.84 9.72
C ALA A 223 4.99 1.49 8.75
N THR A 224 6.27 1.46 9.11
CA THR A 224 7.40 1.95 8.31
C THR A 224 7.79 1.05 7.13
N ARG A 225 7.21 -0.14 7.00
CA ARG A 225 7.60 -1.15 6.00
C ARG A 225 6.59 -1.34 4.87
N TRP A 226 5.45 -0.65 4.91
CA TRP A 226 4.35 -0.90 3.98
C TRP A 226 4.64 -0.49 2.53
N GLU A 227 5.22 0.68 2.29
CA GLU A 227 5.56 1.17 0.94
C GLU A 227 6.39 0.18 0.12
N LYS A 228 7.24 -0.62 0.80
CA LYS A 228 8.09 -1.62 0.15
C LYS A 228 7.25 -2.69 -0.56
N ILE A 229 5.96 -2.81 -0.23
CA ILE A 229 5.13 -3.92 -0.67
C ILE A 229 3.85 -3.50 -1.40
N ALA A 230 3.52 -2.22 -1.67
CA ALA A 230 2.10 -1.84 -1.84
C ALA A 230 1.63 -0.73 -2.81
N TYR A 231 0.31 -0.78 -3.08
CA TYR A 231 -0.66 0.25 -3.48
C TYR A 231 -1.82 0.30 -2.46
N ALA A 232 -2.38 1.47 -2.10
CA ALA A 232 -3.37 1.56 -1.00
C ALA A 232 -4.74 2.14 -1.42
N GLY A 233 -5.85 1.43 -1.17
CA GLY A 233 -7.20 1.99 -1.21
C GLY A 233 -7.69 2.40 0.18
N LYS A 234 -8.59 3.40 0.26
CA LYS A 234 -9.25 3.81 1.50
C LYS A 234 -10.74 4.12 1.29
N LEU A 235 -11.53 3.97 2.36
CA LEU A 235 -12.87 4.55 2.38
C LEU A 235 -12.76 6.08 2.53
N VAL A 236 -13.52 6.82 1.73
CA VAL A 236 -13.73 8.26 1.86
C VAL A 236 -15.23 8.50 2.05
N VAL A 237 -15.63 8.74 3.30
CA VAL A 237 -16.99 9.20 3.60
C VAL A 237 -17.04 10.70 3.30
N ARG A 238 -17.89 11.10 2.35
CA ARG A 238 -18.31 12.50 2.17
C ARG A 238 -19.77 12.58 2.60
N TRP A 239 -20.05 13.44 3.57
CA TRP A 239 -21.40 13.81 3.97
C TRP A 239 -21.86 14.96 3.08
#